data_AF-C4YZS3-F1
#
_entry.id   AF-C4YZS3-F1
#
_cell.length_a   1.000
_cell.length_b   1.000
_cell.length_c   1.000
_cell.angle_alpha   90.00
_cell.angle_beta   90.00
_cell.angle_gamma   90.00
#
_symmetry.space_group_name_H-M   'P 1'
#
loop_
_entity.id
_entity.type
_entity.pdbx_description
1 polymer ?
#
loop_
_entity_poly.entity_id
_entity_poly.type
_entity_poly.pdbx_seq_one_letter_code
_entity_poly.pdbx_strand_id
1 'polypeptide(L)'
;MMITGKELGLHMKDHSAPLVELLQKHISLNLSRAKCLGLFIISMLNSRTVNMSLLCNRMPSGIKAASWYRRMQRFISEISISWRVLPVMLVMMTGFEQEQKFK
;
A
#
# COMPACT_ATOMS: atom_id res chain seq x y z
N MET A 1 17.76 -9.89 17.55
CA MET A 1 17.80 -10.86 16.43
C MET A 1 16.57 -10.63 15.59
N MET A 2 16.69 -9.98 14.43
CA MET A 2 15.53 -9.63 13.61
C MET A 2 15.36 -10.70 12.53
N ILE A 3 14.32 -11.51 12.70
CA ILE A 3 13.93 -12.56 11.76
C ILE A 3 13.56 -11.90 10.43
N THR A 4 14.45 -12.01 9.45
CA THR A 4 14.20 -11.63 8.07
C THR A 4 13.06 -12.49 7.54
N GLY A 5 12.11 -11.93 6.77
CA GLY A 5 10.91 -12.65 6.28
C GLY A 5 11.17 -13.96 5.53
N LYS A 6 12.43 -14.22 5.12
CA LYS A 6 12.91 -15.49 4.58
C LYS A 6 12.86 -16.64 5.61
N GLU A 7 12.98 -16.36 6.90
CA GLU A 7 12.96 -17.33 8.00
C GLU A 7 11.54 -17.65 8.52
N LEU A 8 10.53 -16.85 8.14
CA LEU A 8 9.12 -17.08 8.52
C LEU A 8 8.37 -18.04 7.59
N GLY A 9 9.04 -18.66 6.61
CA GLY A 9 8.37 -19.57 5.67
C GLY A 9 7.24 -18.93 4.86
N LEU A 10 7.14 -17.60 4.85
CA LEU A 10 6.15 -16.86 4.08
C LEU A 10 6.60 -16.80 2.62
N HIS A 11 6.49 -17.94 1.92
CA HIS A 11 6.44 -17.98 0.47
C HIS A 11 5.08 -17.41 0.04
N MET A 12 4.91 -16.10 0.26
CA MET A 12 3.71 -15.39 -0.15
C MET A 12 3.73 -15.30 -1.67
N LYS A 13 2.69 -15.82 -2.33
CA LYS A 13 2.48 -15.55 -3.76
C LYS A 13 2.63 -14.05 -3.99
N ASP A 14 3.24 -13.64 -5.10
CA ASP A 14 3.48 -12.23 -5.39
C ASP A 14 2.15 -11.53 -5.75
N HIS A 15 1.37 -11.16 -4.72
CA HIS A 15 0.07 -10.50 -4.87
C HIS A 15 0.22 -9.02 -5.28
N SER A 16 1.46 -8.56 -5.54
CA SER A 16 1.73 -7.21 -6.00
C SER A 16 1.12 -6.94 -7.36
N ALA A 17 1.15 -7.91 -8.29
CA ALA A 17 0.62 -7.74 -9.63
C ALA A 17 -0.92 -7.56 -9.66
N PRO A 18 -1.73 -8.45 -9.04
CA PRO A 18 -3.18 -8.27 -8.96
C PRO A 18 -3.60 -6.97 -8.25
N LEU A 19 -2.86 -6.58 -7.20
CA LEU A 19 -3.13 -5.34 -6.47
C LEU A 19 -2.84 -4.11 -7.33
N VAL A 20 -1.74 -4.11 -8.08
CA VAL A 20 -1.40 -3.02 -9.01
C VAL A 20 -2.46 -2.88 -10.09
N GLU A 21 -2.94 -4.00 -10.65
CA GLU A 21 -4.02 -4.00 -11.64
C GLU A 21 -5.32 -3.41 -11.08
N LEU A 22 -5.73 -3.83 -9.88
CA LEU A 22 -6.90 -3.28 -9.18
C LEU A 22 -6.75 -1.78 -8.94
N LEU A 23 -5.57 -1.34 -8.47
CA LEU A 23 -5.29 0.07 -8.22
C LEU A 23 -5.37 0.90 -9.51
N GLN A 24 -4.83 0.41 -10.63
CA GLN A 24 -4.92 1.11 -11.91
C GLN A 24 -6.34 1.15 -12.47
N LYS A 25 -7.16 0.13 -12.20
CA LYS A 25 -8.56 0.06 -12.63
C LYS A 25 -9.44 1.07 -11.89
N HIS A 26 -9.21 1.27 -10.59
CA HIS A 26 -10.09 2.08 -9.74
C HIS A 26 -9.52 3.46 -9.38
N ILE A 27 -8.22 3.67 -9.57
CA ILE A 27 -7.53 4.92 -9.25
C ILE A 27 -6.66 5.32 -10.44
N SER A 28 -6.79 6.55 -10.92
CA SER A 28 -6.00 7.09 -12.03
C SER A 28 -4.53 7.32 -11.63
N LEU A 29 -3.76 6.24 -11.49
CA LEU A 29 -2.34 6.24 -11.21
C LEU A 29 -1.56 5.72 -12.42
N ASN A 30 -0.41 6.34 -12.72
CA ASN A 30 0.54 5.74 -13.65
C ASN A 30 1.13 4.44 -13.06
N LEU A 31 1.68 3.58 -13.91
CA LEU A 31 2.21 2.28 -13.51
C LEU A 31 3.24 2.36 -12.37
N SER A 32 4.12 3.36 -12.40
CA SER A 32 5.13 3.55 -11.36
C SER A 32 4.49 3.85 -10.01
N ARG A 33 3.52 4.77 -9.98
CA ARG A 33 2.76 5.14 -8.78
C ARG A 33 1.90 3.99 -8.26
N ALA A 34 1.24 3.24 -9.15
CA ALA A 34 0.46 2.07 -8.78
C ALA A 34 1.35 0.97 -8.14
N LYS A 35 2.52 0.68 -8.73
CA LYS A 35 3.52 -0.22 -8.13
C LYS A 35 4.00 0.28 -6.77
N CYS A 36 4.26 1.58 -6.67
CA CYS A 36 4.68 2.23 -5.43
C CYS A 36 3.63 2.03 -4.32
N LEU A 37 2.36 2.31 -4.63
CA LEU A 37 1.22 2.15 -3.72
C LEU A 37 0.96 0.68 -3.36
N GLY A 38 0.99 -0.22 -4.33
CA GLY A 38 0.77 -1.65 -4.08
C GLY A 38 1.82 -2.22 -3.13
N LEU A 39 3.10 -1.91 -3.37
CA LEU A 39 4.19 -2.28 -2.47
C LEU A 39 4.06 -1.64 -1.09
N PHE A 40 3.58 -0.39 -1.01
CA PHE A 40 3.34 0.29 0.26
C PHE A 40 2.24 -0.40 1.08
N ILE A 41 1.10 -0.72 0.46
CA ILE A 41 -0.01 -1.44 1.10
C ILE A 41 0.43 -2.80 1.62
N ILE A 42 1.10 -3.60 0.78
CA ILE A 42 1.61 -4.92 1.17
C ILE A 42 2.58 -4.80 2.36
N SER A 43 3.45 -3.80 2.34
CA SER A 43 4.41 -3.57 3.43
C SER A 43 3.71 -3.21 4.74
N MET A 44 2.66 -2.39 4.70
CA MET A 44 1.85 -2.05 5.89
C MET A 44 1.14 -3.28 6.44
N LEU A 45 0.53 -4.09 5.59
CA LEU A 45 -0.17 -5.32 5.99
C LEU A 45 0.81 -6.33 6.64
N ASN A 46 1.98 -6.51 6.05
CA ASN A 46 2.99 -7.45 6.55
C ASN A 46 3.63 -7.01 7.87
N SER A 47 3.95 -5.72 7.98
CA SER A 47 4.67 -5.18 9.14
C SER A 47 3.74 -4.69 10.26
N ARG A 48 2.43 -4.61 10.00
CA ARG A 48 1.39 -4.09 10.89
C ARG A 48 1.74 -2.72 11.46
N THR A 49 2.37 -1.89 10.64
CA THR A 49 2.75 -0.53 11.02
C THR A 49 2.61 0.41 9.84
N VAL A 50 2.32 1.66 10.16
CA VAL A 50 2.35 2.79 9.22
C VAL A 50 3.64 3.61 9.35
N ASN A 51 4.55 3.23 10.27
CA ASN A 51 5.82 3.91 10.45
C ASN A 51 6.70 3.71 9.22
N MET A 52 6.87 4.76 8.43
CA MET A 52 7.54 4.69 7.14
C MET A 52 9.01 4.27 7.23
N SER A 53 9.73 4.70 8.28
CA SER A 53 11.12 4.30 8.48
C SER A 53 11.20 2.79 8.77
N LEU A 54 10.28 2.26 9.56
CA LEU A 54 10.23 0.83 9.86
C LEU A 54 9.80 0.00 8.64
N LEU A 55 8.87 0.51 7.84
CA LEU A 55 8.45 -0.10 6.57
C LEU A 55 9.61 -0.22 5.59
N CYS A 56 10.38 0.85 5.41
CA CYS A 56 11.50 0.87 4.46
C CYS A 56 12.64 -0.06 4.85
N ASN A 57 12.84 -0.30 6.14
CA ASN A 57 13.85 -1.24 6.64
C ASN A 57 13.43 -2.71 6.45
N ARG A 58 12.14 -3.00 6.29
CA ARG A 58 11.60 -4.36 6.18
C ARG A 58 11.23 -4.75 4.75
N MET A 59 11.61 -3.94 3.77
CA MET A 59 11.19 -4.10 2.38
C MET A 59 11.84 -5.33 1.72
N PRO A 60 11.08 -6.20 1.04
CA PRO A 60 11.62 -7.41 0.40
C PRO A 60 12.38 -7.13 -0.92
N SER A 61 12.39 -5.89 -1.41
CA SER A 61 13.16 -5.52 -2.59
C SER A 61 14.61 -5.22 -2.19
N GLY A 62 15.63 -5.75 -2.89
CA GLY A 62 17.05 -5.44 -2.68
C GLY A 62 17.48 -3.97 -2.89
N ILE A 63 16.52 -3.04 -2.84
CA ILE A 63 16.68 -1.59 -2.92
C ILE A 63 17.08 -1.06 -1.54
N LYS A 64 18.06 -0.15 -1.49
CA LYS A 64 18.47 0.53 -0.25
C LYS A 64 17.27 1.21 0.42
N ALA A 65 17.08 0.97 1.73
CA ALA A 65 15.97 1.53 2.52
C ALA A 65 15.83 3.06 2.36
N ALA A 66 16.94 3.80 2.37
CA ALA A 66 16.94 5.26 2.17
C ALA A 66 16.42 5.70 0.79
N SER A 67 16.68 4.92 -0.26
CA SER A 67 16.16 5.20 -1.61
C SER A 67 14.65 5.00 -1.66
N TRP A 68 14.17 3.92 -1.03
CA TRP A 68 12.75 3.62 -0.93
C TRP A 68 12.02 4.68 -0.09
N TYR A 69 12.60 5.09 1.03
CA TYR A 69 12.06 6.14 1.89
C TYR A 69 11.82 7.44 1.10
N ARG A 70 12.79 7.87 0.29
CA ARG A 70 12.63 9.06 -0.58
C ARG A 70 11.54 8.88 -1.64
N ARG A 71 11.42 7.68 -2.24
CA ARG A 71 10.35 7.39 -3.22
C ARG A 71 8.97 7.48 -2.57
N MET A 72 8.83 6.94 -1.35
CA MET A 72 7.59 7.04 -0.57
C MET A 72 7.26 8.47 -0.16
N GLN A 73 8.24 9.24 0.30
CA GLN A 73 8.04 10.65 0.62
C GLN A 73 7.51 11.44 -0.58
N ARG A 74 8.12 11.25 -1.77
CA ARG A 74 7.62 11.89 -3.01
C ARG A 74 6.21 11.46 -3.35
N PHE A 75 5.95 10.15 -3.31
CA PHE A 75 4.63 9.59 -3.59
C PHE A 75 3.56 10.20 -2.68
N ILE A 76 3.81 10.27 -1.38
CA ILE A 76 2.88 10.87 -0.41
C ILE A 76 2.74 12.38 -0.63
N SER A 77 3.84 13.09 -0.95
CA SER A 77 3.77 14.53 -1.22
C SER A 77 2.96 14.89 -2.47
N GLU A 78 2.85 13.96 -3.42
CA GLU A 78 2.09 14.12 -4.66
C GLU A 78 0.62 13.70 -4.50
N ILE A 79 0.29 12.94 -3.45
CA ILE A 79 -1.06 12.43 -3.22
C ILE A 79 -1.78 13.30 -2.21
N SER A 80 -2.74 14.04 -2.74
CA SER A 80 -3.76 14.73 -1.98
C SER A 80 -5.08 13.99 -2.16
N ILE A 81 -5.49 13.22 -1.16
CA ILE A 81 -6.87 12.73 -1.07
C ILE A 81 -7.59 13.59 -0.06
N SER A 82 -8.67 14.25 -0.48
CA SER A 82 -9.52 15.00 0.43
C SER A 82 -10.09 14.04 1.48
N TRP A 83 -9.88 14.35 2.76
CA TRP A 83 -10.41 13.56 3.87
C TRP A 83 -11.92 13.35 3.76
N ARG A 84 -12.65 14.29 3.13
CA ARG A 84 -14.10 14.19 2.91
C ARG A 84 -14.48 13.12 1.87
N VAL A 85 -13.59 12.84 0.93
CA VAL A 85 -13.81 11.92 -0.19
C VAL A 85 -13.37 10.50 0.17
N LEU A 86 -12.40 10.36 1.07
CA LEU A 86 -11.85 9.06 1.45
C LEU A 86 -12.90 8.07 2.02
N PRO A 87 -13.81 8.45 2.95
CA PRO A 87 -14.84 7.54 3.47
C PRO A 87 -15.80 7.06 2.38
N VAL A 88 -16.25 7.96 1.51
CA VAL A 88 -17.15 7.64 0.38
C VAL A 88 -16.48 6.65 -0.57
N MET A 89 -15.21 6.92 -0.90
CA MET A 89 -14.43 6.06 -1.78
C MET A 89 -14.24 4.66 -1.18
N LEU A 90 -13.95 4.54 0.12
CA LEU A 90 -13.81 3.24 0.80
C LEU A 90 -15.12 2.43 0.77
N VAL A 91 -16.26 3.07 1.07
CA VAL A 91 -17.59 2.42 1.04
C VAL A 91 -17.91 1.90 -0.37
N MET A 92 -17.67 2.72 -1.40
CA MET A 92 -17.87 2.32 -2.80
C MET A 92 -16.95 1.16 -3.21
N MET A 93 -15.68 1.16 -2.77
CA MET A 93 -14.73 0.08 -3.07
C MET A 93 -15.08 -1.25 -2.39
N THR A 94 -15.75 -1.21 -1.24
CA THR A 94 -16.20 -2.41 -0.52
C THR A 94 -17.50 -3.01 -1.07
N GLY A 95 -18.18 -2.32 -2.00
CA GLY A 95 -19.49 -2.78 -2.50
C GLY A 95 -20.61 -2.69 -1.46
N PHE A 96 -20.44 -1.87 -0.42
CA PHE A 96 -21.54 -1.49 0.48
C PHE A 96 -22.45 -0.50 -0.26
N GLU A 97 -23.19 -0.99 -1.25
CA GLU A 97 -24.25 -0.22 -1.89
C GLU A 97 -25.37 0.01 -0.86
N GLN A 98 -25.42 1.22 -0.30
CA GLN A 98 -26.56 1.91 0.34
C GLN A 98 -27.47 1.19 1.36
N GLU A 99 -27.24 -0.03 1.79
CA GLU A 99 -28.02 -0.63 2.88
C GLU A 99 -27.30 -0.50 4.22
N GLN A 100 -27.31 0.72 4.77
CA GLN A 100 -27.74 0.97 6.15
C GLN A 100 -27.50 2.43 6.50
N LYS A 101 -28.59 3.18 6.66
CA LYS A 101 -28.59 4.42 7.43
C LYS A 101 -28.05 4.09 8.82
N PHE A 102 -26.82 4.51 9.12
CA PHE A 102 -26.33 4.57 10.48
C PHE A 102 -27.32 5.45 11.27
N LYS A 103 -28.10 4.82 12.15
CA LYS A 103 -28.94 5.48 13.15
C LYS A 103 -28.07 5.90 14.33
#